data_AF-A0A8T3XKA4-F1
#
_entry.id   AF-A0A8T3XKA4-F1
#
_cell.length_a   1.000
_cell.length_b   1.000
_cell.length_c   1.000
_cell.angle_alpha   90.00
_cell.angle_beta   90.00
_cell.angle_gamma   90.00
#
_symmetry.space_group_name_H-M   'P 1'
#
loop_
_entity.id
_entity.type
_entity.pdbx_description
1 polymer ?
#
loop_
_entity_poly.entity_id
_entity_poly.type
_entity_poly.pdbx_seq_one_letter_code
_entity_poly.pdbx_strand_id
1 'polypeptide(L)'
;MKVKKINDTYVIKLERGEKIIETLKNFCSENNIFAGYFFGIGALDEAELAHYIVKSKKYNYEVFRQPLEIVNLSGNITTMSNEVYLHCHATLSDVNMEAIAGHLKEGTIAATCEIILVKLNAKIERKYDDFIGLNLMDL
;
A
#
# COMPACT_ATOMS: atom_id res chain seq x y z
N MET A 1 -9.59 -12.50 -2.62
CA MET A 1 -9.98 -11.12 -3.01
C MET A 1 -11.23 -11.14 -3.87
N LYS A 2 -12.12 -10.16 -3.68
CA LYS A 2 -13.30 -9.89 -4.53
C LYS A 2 -13.25 -8.46 -5.06
N VAL A 3 -13.71 -8.24 -6.29
CA VAL A 3 -13.63 -6.92 -6.94
C VAL A 3 -14.93 -6.58 -7.66
N LYS A 4 -15.38 -5.33 -7.51
CA LYS A 4 -16.45 -4.72 -8.32
C LYS A 4 -15.92 -3.47 -9.00
N LYS A 5 -15.96 -3.45 -10.33
CA LYS A 5 -15.59 -2.26 -11.13
C LYS A 5 -16.80 -1.34 -11.33
N ILE A 6 -16.59 -0.04 -11.16
CA ILE A 6 -17.56 1.04 -11.41
C ILE A 6 -16.79 2.16 -12.12
N ASN A 7 -16.98 2.31 -13.43
CA ASN A 7 -16.16 3.20 -14.28
C ASN A 7 -14.65 2.91 -14.10
N ASP A 8 -13.84 3.94 -13.82
CA ASP A 8 -12.41 3.81 -13.52
C ASP A 8 -12.11 3.54 -12.03
N THR A 9 -13.14 3.19 -11.25
CA THR A 9 -13.00 2.83 -9.82
C THR A 9 -13.20 1.34 -9.61
N TYR A 10 -12.41 0.76 -8.70
CA TYR A 10 -12.48 -0.62 -8.27
C TYR A 10 -12.76 -0.65 -6.77
N VAL A 11 -13.88 -1.26 -6.40
CA VAL A 11 -14.20 -1.60 -5.01
C VAL A 11 -13.65 -3.00 -4.76
N ILE A 12 -12.61 -3.08 -3.94
CA ILE A 12 -11.85 -4.29 -3.69
C ILE A 12 -12.08 -4.72 -2.25
N LYS A 13 -12.32 -6.02 -2.05
CA LYS A 13 -12.37 -6.64 -0.74
C LYS A 13 -11.32 -7.72 -0.64
N LEU A 14 -10.33 -7.50 0.20
CA LEU A 14 -9.35 -8.51 0.59
C LEU A 14 -9.95 -9.40 1.68
N GLU A 15 -9.61 -10.68 1.60
CA GLU A 15 -10.06 -11.76 2.48
C GLU A 15 -8.92 -12.18 3.41
N ARG A 16 -9.28 -12.83 4.52
CA ARG A 16 -8.33 -13.30 5.51
C ARG A 16 -7.16 -14.08 4.90
N GLY A 17 -5.94 -13.78 5.35
CA GLY A 17 -4.70 -14.42 4.91
C GLY A 17 -4.08 -13.80 3.65
N GLU A 18 -4.79 -12.90 2.94
CA GLU A 18 -4.21 -12.16 1.82
C GLU A 18 -3.20 -11.12 2.33
N LYS A 19 -2.21 -10.81 1.49
CA LYS A 19 -1.18 -9.80 1.74
C LYS A 19 -1.48 -8.55 0.93
N ILE A 20 -1.65 -7.40 1.59
CA ILE A 20 -2.14 -6.17 0.97
C ILE A 20 -1.29 -5.77 -0.25
N ILE A 21 0.02 -5.60 -0.07
CA ILE A 21 0.89 -5.02 -1.10
C ILE A 21 1.07 -6.02 -2.24
N GLU A 22 1.33 -7.29 -1.93
CA GLU A 22 1.42 -8.37 -2.92
C GLU A 22 0.13 -8.48 -3.77
N THR A 23 -1.03 -8.61 -3.12
CA THR A 23 -2.31 -8.79 -3.81
C THR A 23 -2.68 -7.58 -4.67
N LEU A 24 -2.52 -6.35 -4.15
CA LEU A 24 -2.81 -5.14 -4.92
C LEU A 24 -1.83 -4.94 -6.08
N LYS A 25 -0.55 -5.27 -5.91
CA LYS A 25 0.45 -5.16 -6.98
C LYS A 25 0.11 -6.11 -8.13
N ASN A 26 -0.22 -7.36 -7.82
CA ASN A 26 -0.66 -8.36 -8.81
C ASN A 26 -1.93 -7.90 -9.52
N PHE A 27 -2.93 -7.45 -8.76
CA PHE A 27 -4.18 -6.91 -9.31
C PHE A 27 -3.95 -5.77 -10.30
N CYS A 28 -3.12 -4.78 -9.92
CA CYS A 28 -2.81 -3.65 -10.79
C CYS A 28 -2.07 -4.08 -12.05
N SER A 29 -1.14 -5.03 -11.94
CA SER A 29 -0.40 -5.57 -13.08
C SER A 29 -1.32 -6.29 -14.07
N GLU A 30 -2.17 -7.19 -13.58
CA GLU A 30 -3.12 -7.97 -14.39
C GLU A 30 -4.16 -7.09 -15.09
N ASN A 31 -4.51 -5.94 -14.48
CA ASN A 31 -5.54 -5.03 -14.99
C ASN A 31 -4.96 -3.80 -15.71
N ASN A 32 -3.64 -3.76 -15.97
CA ASN A 32 -2.96 -2.65 -16.63
C ASN A 32 -3.28 -1.30 -15.96
N ILE A 33 -3.11 -1.23 -14.63
CA ILE A 33 -3.27 -0.02 -13.82
C ILE A 33 -1.88 0.52 -13.51
N PHE A 34 -1.46 1.54 -14.26
CA PHE A 34 -0.11 2.11 -14.17
C PHE A 34 -0.05 3.46 -13.45
N ALA A 35 -1.21 4.05 -13.18
CA ALA A 35 -1.36 5.26 -12.39
C ALA A 35 -2.68 5.19 -11.62
N GLY A 36 -2.69 5.68 -10.39
CA GLY A 36 -3.89 5.64 -9.56
C GLY A 36 -3.60 5.97 -8.11
N TYR A 37 -4.67 5.93 -7.32
CA TYR A 37 -4.59 6.02 -5.87
C TYR A 37 -5.65 5.13 -5.24
N PHE A 38 -5.46 4.81 -3.97
CA PHE A 38 -6.42 4.03 -3.21
C PHE A 38 -6.43 4.44 -1.76
N PHE A 39 -7.59 4.22 -1.13
CA PHE A 39 -7.77 4.28 0.31
C PHE A 39 -8.53 3.04 0.79
N GLY A 40 -8.38 2.69 2.06
CA GLY A 40 -9.10 1.56 2.62
C GLY A 40 -9.04 1.48 4.13
N ILE A 41 -9.85 0.56 4.66
CA ILE A 41 -9.96 0.21 6.09
C ILE A 41 -10.06 -1.30 6.22
N GLY A 42 -9.85 -1.87 7.41
CA GLY A 42 -9.84 -3.31 7.59
C GLY A 42 -9.11 -3.75 8.85
N ALA A 43 -8.69 -5.01 8.91
CA ALA A 43 -7.95 -5.55 10.05
C ALA A 43 -6.81 -6.47 9.62
N LEU A 44 -5.72 -6.47 10.40
CA LEU A 44 -4.48 -7.22 10.15
C LEU A 44 -4.13 -8.15 11.32
N ASP A 45 -3.55 -9.31 10.99
CA ASP A 45 -2.89 -10.21 11.94
C ASP A 45 -1.40 -9.85 12.08
N GLU A 46 -0.84 -9.22 11.04
CA GLU A 46 0.56 -8.82 10.95
C GLU A 46 0.72 -7.60 10.07
N ALA A 47 1.60 -6.68 10.46
CA ALA A 47 2.03 -5.55 9.65
C ALA A 47 3.55 -5.36 9.73
N GLU A 48 4.20 -5.12 8.60
CA GLU A 48 5.58 -4.65 8.54
C GLU A 48 5.56 -3.18 8.10
N LEU A 49 5.99 -2.29 9.01
CA LEU A 49 6.08 -0.86 8.76
C LEU A 49 7.54 -0.44 8.65
N ALA A 50 7.77 0.67 7.95
CA ALA A 50 9.08 1.25 7.78
C ALA A 50 9.07 2.77 8.00
N HIS A 51 10.19 3.28 8.50
CA HIS A 51 10.50 4.70 8.57
C HIS A 51 11.84 4.98 7.89
N TYR A 52 11.86 5.90 6.92
CA TYR A 52 13.08 6.25 6.21
C TYR A 52 13.91 7.29 6.96
N ILE A 53 15.18 7.00 7.19
CA ILE A 53 16.12 7.91 7.85
C ILE A 53 16.96 8.60 6.77
N VAL A 54 16.59 9.84 6.44
CA VAL A 54 17.21 10.61 5.34
C VAL A 54 18.74 10.75 5.50
N LYS A 55 19.22 11.00 6.74
CA LYS A 55 20.66 11.17 7.00
C LYS A 55 21.49 9.94 6.64
N SER A 56 20.96 8.74 6.89
CA SER A 56 21.66 7.48 6.64
C SER A 56 21.20 6.78 5.36
N LYS A 57 20.16 7.30 4.70
CA LYS A 57 19.50 6.73 3.52
C LYS A 57 19.05 5.28 3.72
N LYS A 58 18.62 4.95 4.94
CA LYS A 58 18.21 3.59 5.34
C LYS A 58 16.80 3.60 5.92
N TYR A 59 16.08 2.52 5.67
CA TYR A 59 14.83 2.24 6.35
C TYR A 59 15.09 1.55 7.68
N ASN A 60 14.39 2.00 8.72
CA ASN A 60 14.15 1.21 9.93
C ASN A 60 12.84 0.46 9.74
N TYR A 61 12.86 -0.86 9.87
CA TYR A 61 11.69 -1.72 9.71
C TYR A 61 11.26 -2.27 11.06
N GLU A 62 9.96 -2.40 11.25
CA GLU A 62 9.37 -2.99 12.45
C GLU A 62 8.20 -3.88 12.07
N VAL A 63 8.15 -5.08 12.66
CA VAL A 63 7.11 -6.07 12.40
C VAL A 63 6.22 -6.20 13.64
N PHE A 64 4.94 -5.92 13.46
CA PHE A 64 3.92 -6.04 14.48
C PHE A 64 3.13 -7.33 14.23
N ARG A 65 3.25 -8.31 15.13
CA ARG A 65 2.58 -9.62 15.06
C ARG A 65 1.44 -9.66 16.08
N GLN A 66 0.44 -8.83 15.88
CA GLN A 66 -0.69 -8.67 16.79
C GLN A 66 -1.94 -8.22 16.03
N PRO A 67 -3.15 -8.40 16.59
CA PRO A 67 -4.37 -7.87 16.01
C PRO A 67 -4.30 -6.34 15.89
N LEU A 68 -4.53 -5.82 14.69
CA LEU A 68 -4.52 -4.39 14.40
C LEU A 68 -5.72 -4.02 13.53
N GLU A 69 -6.39 -2.93 13.89
CA GLU A 69 -7.34 -2.27 12.99
C GLU A 69 -6.56 -1.36 12.03
N ILE A 70 -6.91 -1.40 10.74
CA ILE A 70 -6.47 -0.45 9.72
C ILE A 70 -7.41 0.74 9.78
N VAL A 71 -7.03 1.76 10.54
CA VAL A 71 -7.78 3.01 10.66
C VAL A 71 -7.76 3.77 9.33
N ASN A 72 -6.62 3.74 8.64
CA ASN A 72 -6.49 4.29 7.30
C ASN A 72 -5.36 3.60 6.54
N LEU A 73 -5.67 3.12 5.35
CA LEU A 73 -4.71 2.75 4.32
C LEU A 73 -4.74 3.83 3.23
N SER A 74 -3.60 4.33 2.80
CA SER A 74 -3.55 5.30 1.69
C SER A 74 -2.32 5.07 0.84
N GLY A 75 -2.51 4.96 -0.47
CA GLY A 75 -1.41 4.75 -1.38
C GLY A 75 -1.66 5.26 -2.78
N ASN A 76 -0.57 5.33 -3.54
CA ASN A 76 -0.59 5.63 -4.97
C ASN A 76 0.00 4.46 -5.76
N ILE A 77 -0.42 4.40 -7.01
CA ILE A 77 0.00 3.45 -8.02
C ILE A 77 0.77 4.24 -9.05
N THR A 78 1.98 3.78 -9.35
CA THR A 78 2.88 4.32 -10.37
C THR A 78 3.57 3.16 -11.07
N THR A 79 4.56 3.44 -11.91
CA THR A 79 5.47 2.43 -12.45
C THR A 79 6.93 2.76 -12.12
N MET A 80 7.77 1.73 -12.14
CA MET A 80 9.23 1.86 -12.14
C MET A 80 9.80 0.75 -13.01
N SER A 81 10.66 1.10 -13.96
CA SER A 81 11.17 0.14 -14.94
C SER A 81 10.04 -0.61 -15.68
N ASN A 82 8.94 0.09 -15.97
CA ASN A 82 7.71 -0.43 -16.57
C ASN A 82 6.91 -1.45 -15.72
N GLU A 83 7.32 -1.74 -14.49
CA GLU A 83 6.56 -2.57 -13.56
C GLU A 83 5.70 -1.72 -12.63
N VAL A 84 4.57 -2.27 -12.17
CA VAL A 84 3.73 -1.61 -11.16
C VAL A 84 4.54 -1.36 -9.87
N TYR A 85 4.45 -0.13 -9.38
CA TYR A 85 5.04 0.30 -8.12
C TYR A 85 3.95 0.87 -7.22
N LEU A 86 3.78 0.28 -6.04
CA LEU A 86 2.88 0.78 -5.01
C LEU A 86 3.66 1.53 -3.94
N HIS A 87 3.19 2.71 -3.59
CA HIS A 87 3.66 3.43 -2.40
C HIS A 87 2.49 3.60 -1.46
N CYS A 88 2.54 2.90 -0.32
CA CYS A 88 1.45 2.81 0.63
C CYS A 88 1.91 3.23 2.03
N HIS A 89 1.08 3.99 2.72
CA HIS A 89 1.22 4.28 4.15
C HIS A 89 -0.03 3.79 4.88
N ALA A 90 0.14 3.44 6.15
CA ALA A 90 -0.94 2.97 6.99
C ALA A 90 -0.95 3.69 8.34
N THR A 91 -2.14 3.90 8.89
CA THR A 91 -2.40 4.17 10.30
C THR A 91 -3.17 2.98 10.86
N LEU A 92 -2.59 2.36 11.87
CA LEU A 92 -3.07 1.16 12.52
C LEU A 92 -3.43 1.48 13.97
N SER A 93 -4.37 0.75 14.55
CA SER A 93 -4.74 0.85 15.96
C SER A 93 -4.62 -0.52 16.61
N ASP A 94 -3.95 -0.59 17.76
CA ASP A 94 -3.84 -1.82 18.53
C ASP A 94 -5.06 -2.06 19.44
N VAL A 95 -4.99 -3.13 20.26
CA VAL A 95 -6.05 -3.50 21.21
C VAL A 95 -6.28 -2.47 22.32
N ASN A 96 -5.32 -1.57 22.57
CA ASN A 96 -5.41 -0.48 23.52
C ASN A 96 -5.89 0.82 22.86
N MET A 97 -6.21 0.78 21.57
CA MET A 97 -6.54 1.94 20.73
C MET A 97 -5.38 2.91 20.52
N GLU A 98 -4.14 2.44 20.67
CA GLU A 98 -2.93 3.23 20.40
C GLU A 98 -2.58 3.18 18.91
N ALA A 99 -2.24 4.36 18.37
CA ALA A 99 -1.96 4.51 16.95
C ALA A 99 -0.50 4.17 16.60
N ILE A 100 -0.34 3.34 15.57
CA ILE A 100 0.95 2.99 14.97
C ILE A 100 0.88 3.36 13.48
N ALA A 101 1.86 4.11 12.97
CA ALA A 101 1.80 4.59 11.59
C ALA A 101 3.18 4.59 10.91
N GLY A 102 3.17 4.42 9.59
CA GLY A 102 4.42 4.42 8.80
C GLY A 102 4.21 4.07 7.33
N HIS A 103 5.33 3.90 6.63
CA HIS A 103 5.33 3.30 5.29
C HIS A 103 4.99 1.82 5.41
N LEU A 104 3.95 1.35 4.71
CA LEU A 104 3.56 -0.05 4.75
C LEU A 104 4.42 -0.85 3.78
N LYS A 105 5.24 -1.76 4.33
CA LYS A 105 6.02 -2.71 3.54
C LYS A 105 5.16 -3.89 3.12
N GLU A 106 4.41 -4.47 4.06
CA GLU A 106 3.41 -5.51 3.84
C GLU A 106 2.43 -5.59 5.02
N GLY A 107 1.23 -6.12 4.80
CA GLY A 107 0.28 -6.44 5.86
C GLY A 107 -0.60 -7.65 5.52
N THR A 108 -0.80 -8.55 6.48
CA THR A 108 -1.60 -9.78 6.30
C THR A 108 -2.99 -9.60 6.92
N ILE A 109 -4.05 -9.81 6.13
CA ILE A 109 -5.43 -9.57 6.55
C ILE A 109 -5.90 -10.56 7.63
N ALA A 110 -6.41 -10.03 8.76
CA ALA A 110 -7.03 -10.82 9.83
C ALA A 110 -8.50 -11.17 9.55
N ALA A 111 -9.28 -10.20 9.07
CA ALA A 111 -10.72 -10.36 8.82
C ALA A 111 -11.07 -9.96 7.39
N THR A 112 -10.96 -8.67 7.08
CA THR A 112 -11.14 -8.13 5.72
C THR A 112 -10.39 -6.82 5.58
N CYS A 113 -10.14 -6.39 4.34
CA CYS A 113 -9.79 -5.00 4.04
C CYS A 113 -10.60 -4.54 2.83
N GLU A 114 -11.30 -3.43 3.00
CA GLU A 114 -12.16 -2.80 2.00
C GLU A 114 -11.41 -1.60 1.42
N ILE A 115 -11.20 -1.62 0.11
CA ILE A 115 -10.36 -0.68 -0.60
C ILE A 115 -11.13 -0.08 -1.76
N ILE A 116 -11.07 1.25 -1.87
CA ILE A 116 -11.50 1.98 -3.06
C ILE A 116 -10.24 2.38 -3.82
N LEU A 117 -10.08 1.82 -5.01
CA LEU A 117 -8.96 2.10 -5.91
C LEU A 117 -9.46 2.85 -7.13
N VAL A 118 -8.90 4.02 -7.39
CA VAL A 118 -9.20 4.85 -8.56
C VAL A 118 -8.05 4.76 -9.55
N LYS A 119 -8.34 4.22 -10.73
CA LYS A 119 -7.42 4.20 -11.86
C LYS A 119 -7.37 5.60 -12.48
N LEU A 120 -6.15 6.05 -12.79
CA LEU A 120 -5.91 7.19 -13.66
C LEU A 120 -5.52 6.67 -15.04
N ASN A 121 -6.08 7.26 -16.10
CA ASN A 121 -5.76 6.91 -17.49
C ASN A 121 -4.42 7.55 -17.91
N ALA A 122 -3.36 7.22 -17.19
CA ALA A 122 -2.01 7.74 -17.34
C ALA A 122 -0.99 6.66 -16.97
N LYS A 123 0.28 7.00 -17.19
CA LYS A 123 1.44 6.25 -16.68
C LYS A 123 2.38 7.26 -16.03
N ILE A 124 2.70 7.06 -14.76
CA ILE A 124 3.60 7.91 -13.99
C ILE A 124 4.79 7.04 -13.61
N GLU A 125 5.96 7.33 -14.16
CA GLU A 125 7.19 6.61 -13.83
C GLU A 125 7.84 7.15 -12.57
N ARG A 126 8.72 6.34 -11.99
CA ARG A 126 9.62 6.74 -10.92
C ARG A 126 11.07 6.67 -11.36
N LYS A 127 11.88 7.60 -10.86
CA LYS A 127 13.34 7.60 -11.00
C LYS A 127 13.97 7.54 -9.61
N TYR A 128 15.09 6.83 -9.52
CA TYR A 128 15.90 6.86 -8.32
C TYR A 128 16.61 8.22 -8.25
N ASP A 129 16.52 8.86 -7.08
CA ASP A 129 17.22 10.09 -6.77
C ASP A 129 18.41 9.76 -5.86
N ASP A 130 19.64 9.95 -6.35
CA ASP A 130 20.87 9.65 -5.59
C ASP A 130 21.06 10.56 -4.38
N PHE A 131 20.55 11.80 -4.44
CA PHE A 131 20.70 12.76 -3.36
C PHE A 131 19.81 12.39 -2.18
N ILE A 132 18.56 12.02 -2.44
CA ILE A 132 17.54 11.65 -1.46
C ILE A 132 17.66 10.18 -1.07
N GLY A 133 18.08 9.32 -2.00
CA GLY A 133 18.23 7.87 -1.83
C GLY A 133 16.91 7.10 -1.96
N LEU A 134 15.95 7.60 -2.73
CA LEU A 134 14.59 7.06 -2.87
C LEU A 134 14.11 7.06 -4.33
N ASN A 135 13.06 6.28 -4.59
CA ASN A 135 12.35 6.29 -5.87
C ASN A 135 11.26 7.36 -5.85
N LEU A 136 11.44 8.44 -6.61
CA LEU A 136 10.52 9.57 -6.66
C LEU A 136 9.73 9.56 -7.96
N MET A 137 8.51 10.12 -7.94
CA MET A 137 7.73 10.29 -9.17
C MET A 137 8.48 11.25 -10.11
N ASP A 138 8.54 10.89 -11.39
CA ASP A 138 9.09 11.70 -12.47
C ASP A 138 7.93 12.47 -13.12
N LEU A 139 7.82 13.76 -12.77
CA LEU A 139 6.74 14.66 -13.18
C LEU A 139 7.26 15.82 -14.04
#